data_AF-A0A316BZX7-F1
#
_entry.id   AF-A0A316BZX7-F1
#
_cell.length_a   1.000
_cell.length_b   1.000
_cell.length_c   1.000
_cell.angle_alpha   90.00
_cell.angle_beta   90.00
_cell.angle_gamma   90.00
#
_symmetry.space_group_name_H-M   'P 1'
#
loop_
_entity.id
_entity.type
_entity.pdbx_description
1 polymer ?
#
loop_
_entity_poly.entity_id
_entity_poly.type
_entity_poly.pdbx_seq_one_letter_code
_entity_poly.pdbx_strand_id
1 'polypeptide(L)'
;MNQIAPISEGRAVSPQQQFRDELTRMGDQFIAALPEHIKPERFQRIVLTAVLGDPQLMRADRKSLLEASMRAAQDGLLPDKREGAFVCFGNVVQWMPMIGGIIKKMHQSGEIAMITAKVVYGGDTFRAWVDDDGEHVAYEQAEHPDYDTIRQVFALAKTKDGSVYVETLTPRDIDKIRSVSRSKDKGPWVQWWEEMAKKSAIRRLAKRLPLSAEIHDLMQRDNELYDLSRAPDPQPSLRDRLTAGRPQNAIEYHEGFAHTDGETPNGEPASTQTEDNSQSSAPSTDDGSGTATMSSVGDPAAETSPADEAGTKEEGDNPGQVTTEQAAPSSELSDEQKKKLFLLEECVTSMFDAATHEADAERADRLDKARMAWLSELPDDKEFVQNAYKACARLIENPAGRDQAMPFLMDQARKWMGVA
;
A
#
# COMPACT_ATOMS: atom_id res chain seq x y z
N MET A 1 20.26 5.70 70.69
CA MET A 1 19.18 5.51 69.69
C MET A 1 19.66 6.11 68.38
N ASN A 2 20.31 5.32 67.52
CA ASN A 2 20.65 5.73 66.17
C ASN A 2 19.44 5.46 65.27
N GLN A 3 18.81 6.52 64.77
CA GLN A 3 17.79 6.40 63.73
C GLN A 3 18.50 6.13 62.40
N ILE A 4 18.26 4.94 61.85
CA ILE A 4 18.63 4.55 60.49
C ILE A 4 17.66 5.29 59.56
N ALA A 5 18.19 6.13 58.68
CA ALA A 5 17.42 6.74 57.59
C ALA A 5 16.91 5.64 56.64
N PRO A 6 15.64 5.70 56.17
CA PRO A 6 15.14 4.72 55.24
C PRO A 6 15.88 4.86 53.90
N ILE A 7 16.45 3.74 53.46
CA ILE A 7 17.06 3.55 52.15
C ILE A 7 16.00 3.92 51.11
N SER A 8 16.30 4.90 50.26
CA SER A 8 15.43 5.29 49.16
C SER A 8 15.34 4.13 48.16
N GLU A 9 14.21 3.42 48.18
CA GLU A 9 13.87 2.42 47.17
C GLU A 9 13.95 3.07 45.78
N GLY A 10 14.71 2.43 44.89
CA GLY A 10 14.96 2.92 43.54
C GLY A 10 13.66 3.29 42.82
N ARG A 11 13.53 4.56 42.44
CA ARG A 11 12.39 5.07 41.68
C ARG A 11 12.22 4.24 40.41
N ALA A 12 11.16 3.42 40.35
CA ALA A 12 10.85 2.64 39.17
C ALA A 12 10.75 3.57 37.96
N VAL A 13 11.66 3.39 37.01
CA VAL A 13 11.76 4.23 35.80
C VAL A 13 10.47 4.03 35.00
N SER A 14 9.82 5.12 34.58
CA SER A 14 8.57 5.01 33.83
C SER A 14 8.78 4.27 32.50
N PRO A 15 7.79 3.53 31.97
CA PRO A 15 7.93 2.81 30.70
C PRO A 15 8.40 3.72 29.54
N GLN A 16 7.99 5.00 29.55
CA GLN A 16 8.40 5.99 28.57
C GLN A 16 9.88 6.37 28.71
N GLN A 17 10.38 6.48 29.94
CA GLN A 17 11.78 6.78 30.20
C GLN A 17 12.66 5.55 29.88
N GLN A 18 12.22 4.34 30.21
CA GLN A 18 12.90 3.11 29.83
C GLN A 18 13.08 3.02 28.31
N PHE A 19 12.01 3.28 27.54
CA PHE A 19 12.09 3.26 26.08
C PHE A 19 13.01 4.35 25.52
N ARG A 20 13.00 5.56 26.11
CA ARG A 20 13.95 6.63 25.73
C ARG A 20 15.40 6.19 25.96
N ASP A 21 15.68 5.57 27.09
CA ASP A 21 17.03 5.10 27.43
C ASP A 21 17.47 3.98 26.47
N GLU A 22 16.56 3.09 26.07
CA GLU A 22 16.80 2.05 25.06
C GLU A 22 17.15 2.65 23.68
N LEU A 23 16.36 3.62 23.19
CA LEU A 23 16.67 4.30 21.92
C LEU A 23 18.02 5.01 21.95
N THR A 24 18.38 5.57 23.11
CA THR A 24 19.67 6.22 23.33
C THR A 24 20.81 5.20 23.23
N ARG A 25 20.67 4.02 23.86
CA ARG A 25 21.65 2.92 23.76
C ARG A 25 21.81 2.36 22.35
N MET A 26 20.78 2.49 21.50
CA MET A 26 20.84 2.10 20.09
C MET A 26 21.46 3.17 19.18
N GLY A 27 21.93 4.30 19.72
CA GLY A 27 22.51 5.41 18.95
C GLY A 27 23.54 4.97 17.91
N ASP A 28 24.54 4.19 18.30
CA ASP A 28 25.59 3.71 17.40
C ASP A 28 25.06 2.83 16.26
N GLN A 29 24.02 2.04 16.54
CA GLN A 29 23.36 1.21 15.52
C GLN A 29 22.57 2.07 14.53
N PHE A 30 21.91 3.13 15.01
CA PHE A 30 21.23 4.09 14.14
C PHE A 30 22.22 4.90 13.30
N ILE A 31 23.37 5.29 13.85
CA ILE A 31 24.46 5.93 13.09
C ILE A 31 24.91 5.04 11.93
N ALA A 32 25.11 3.75 12.19
CA ALA A 32 25.57 2.82 11.17
C ALA A 32 24.51 2.50 10.09
N ALA A 33 23.22 2.66 10.40
CA ALA A 33 22.13 2.30 9.50
C ALA A 33 21.51 3.48 8.73
N LEU A 34 21.54 4.69 9.30
CA LEU A 34 20.91 5.87 8.69
C LEU A 34 21.77 6.45 7.57
N PRO A 35 21.15 6.95 6.49
CA PRO A 35 21.85 7.79 5.53
C PRO A 35 22.44 9.05 6.19
N GLU A 36 23.58 9.53 5.68
CA GLU A 36 24.34 10.67 6.26
C GLU A 36 23.51 11.95 6.47
N HIS A 37 22.51 12.18 5.62
CA HIS A 37 21.63 13.35 5.70
C HIS A 37 20.58 13.28 6.82
N ILE A 38 20.43 12.14 7.49
CA ILE A 38 19.47 11.95 8.60
C ILE A 38 20.25 11.81 9.91
N LYS A 39 20.20 12.87 10.72
CA LYS A 39 20.82 12.85 12.05
C LYS A 39 20.14 11.81 12.98
N PRO A 40 20.88 10.94 13.67
CA PRO A 40 20.33 9.92 14.57
C PRO A 40 19.41 10.48 15.64
N GLU A 41 19.74 11.63 16.22
CA GLU A 41 18.96 12.25 17.31
C GLU A 41 17.58 12.70 16.80
N ARG A 42 17.53 13.18 15.55
CA ARG A 42 16.27 13.52 14.89
C ARG A 42 15.44 12.27 14.67
N PHE A 43 16.05 11.20 14.17
CA PHE A 43 15.37 9.92 13.95
C PHE A 43 14.80 9.35 15.26
N GLN A 44 15.63 9.25 16.30
CA GLN A 44 15.22 8.78 17.64
C GLN A 44 14.05 9.60 18.20
N ARG A 45 14.08 10.93 18.04
CA ARG A 45 12.98 11.79 18.49
C ARG A 45 11.67 11.48 17.77
N ILE A 46 11.73 11.22 16.46
CA ILE A 46 10.54 10.88 15.67
C ILE A 46 10.01 9.50 16.06
N VAL A 47 10.87 8.51 16.24
CA VAL A 47 10.49 7.18 16.76
C VAL A 47 9.79 7.33 18.12
N LEU A 48 10.39 8.09 19.03
CA LEU A 48 9.80 8.35 20.34
C LEU A 48 8.42 9.01 20.22
N THR A 49 8.28 10.04 19.38
CA THR A 49 6.99 10.69 19.14
C THR A 49 5.96 9.72 18.56
N ALA A 50 6.33 8.87 17.61
CA ALA A 50 5.44 7.90 17.00
C ALA A 50 4.91 6.89 18.03
N VAL A 51 5.80 6.36 18.87
CA VAL A 51 5.47 5.36 19.89
C VAL A 51 4.65 5.97 21.02
N LEU A 52 4.98 7.19 21.48
CA LEU A 52 4.20 7.87 22.52
C LEU A 52 2.82 8.31 22.03
N GLY A 53 2.68 8.58 20.72
CA GLY A 53 1.41 8.95 20.08
C GLY A 53 0.45 7.77 19.88
N ASP A 54 0.90 6.53 20.09
CA ASP A 54 0.07 5.32 19.98
C ASP A 54 0.26 4.40 21.20
N PRO A 55 -0.70 4.38 22.14
CA PRO A 55 -0.63 3.52 23.31
C PRO A 55 -0.51 2.02 23.00
N GLN A 56 -0.90 1.58 21.81
CA GLN A 56 -0.74 0.19 21.38
C GLN A 56 0.74 -0.15 21.13
N LEU A 57 1.51 0.77 20.54
CA LEU A 57 2.95 0.59 20.31
C LEU A 57 3.73 0.51 21.62
N MET A 58 3.34 1.28 22.63
CA MET A 58 3.96 1.23 23.96
C MET A 58 3.75 -0.10 24.70
N ARG A 59 2.66 -0.82 24.38
CA ARG A 59 2.31 -2.11 24.99
C ARG A 59 2.74 -3.31 24.16
N ALA A 60 3.10 -3.09 22.90
CA ALA A 60 3.50 -4.13 21.98
C ALA A 60 4.84 -4.77 22.38
N ASP A 61 5.19 -5.88 21.73
CA ASP A 61 6.44 -6.59 21.93
C ASP A 61 7.64 -5.68 21.67
N ARG A 62 8.47 -5.50 22.71
CA ARG A 62 9.58 -4.54 22.68
C ARG A 62 10.59 -4.89 21.59
N LYS A 63 10.91 -6.19 21.42
CA LYS A 63 11.89 -6.65 20.44
C LYS A 63 11.46 -6.27 19.01
N SER A 64 10.22 -6.57 18.66
CA SER A 64 9.66 -6.26 17.34
C SER A 64 9.62 -4.75 17.05
N LEU A 65 9.35 -3.91 18.07
CA LEU A 65 9.38 -2.45 17.93
C LEU A 65 10.79 -1.92 17.64
N LEU A 66 11.81 -2.44 18.33
CA LEU A 66 13.21 -2.05 18.09
C LEU A 66 13.69 -2.55 16.72
N GLU A 67 13.31 -3.76 16.33
CA GLU A 67 13.57 -4.28 14.97
C GLU A 67 12.90 -3.44 13.89
N ALA A 68 11.64 -3.04 14.08
CA ALA A 68 10.93 -2.15 13.17
C ALA A 68 11.60 -0.77 13.09
N SER A 69 12.10 -0.25 14.22
CA SER A 69 12.85 1.01 14.28
C SER A 69 14.17 0.93 13.50
N MET A 70 14.91 -0.19 13.62
CA MET A 70 16.11 -0.42 12.82
C MET A 70 15.82 -0.53 11.32
N ARG A 71 14.71 -1.16 10.94
CA ARG A 71 14.29 -1.23 9.53
C ARG A 71 13.97 0.16 8.96
N ALA A 72 13.23 0.97 9.70
CA ALA A 72 12.96 2.35 9.31
C ALA A 72 14.26 3.16 9.12
N ALA A 73 15.24 2.96 9.99
CA ALA A 73 16.56 3.58 9.86
C ALA A 73 17.30 3.13 8.60
N GLN A 74 17.35 1.82 8.33
CA GLN A 74 17.96 1.23 7.13
C GLN A 74 17.31 1.74 5.84
N ASP A 75 16.00 1.93 5.84
CA ASP A 75 15.27 2.46 4.69
C ASP A 75 15.53 3.97 4.49
N GLY A 76 16.07 4.66 5.49
CA GLY A 76 16.24 6.12 5.50
C GLY A 76 14.91 6.86 5.56
N LEU A 77 13.89 6.25 6.17
CA LEU A 77 12.52 6.75 6.19
C LEU A 77 12.03 6.97 7.63
N LEU A 78 11.23 8.01 7.81
CA LEU A 78 10.79 8.45 9.12
C LEU A 78 9.43 7.81 9.51
N PRO A 79 9.25 7.33 10.75
CA PRO A 79 7.97 6.77 11.22
C PRO A 79 6.97 7.88 11.59
N ASP A 80 6.69 8.81 10.68
CA ASP A 80 5.84 9.99 10.88
C ASP A 80 4.42 9.86 10.31
N LYS A 81 4.02 8.64 9.91
CA LYS A 81 2.78 8.30 9.18
C LYS A 81 2.70 8.83 7.75
N ARG A 82 3.67 9.64 7.31
CA ARG A 82 3.78 10.17 5.94
C ARG A 82 4.79 9.39 5.12
N GLU A 83 6.00 9.23 5.65
CA GLU A 83 7.09 8.46 5.06
C GLU A 83 6.94 6.96 5.37
N GLY A 84 6.60 6.62 6.61
CA GLY A 84 6.26 5.27 7.02
C GLY A 84 5.55 5.24 8.37
N ALA A 85 5.08 4.07 8.77
CA ALA A 85 4.43 3.89 10.06
C ALA A 85 4.79 2.56 10.69
N PHE A 86 4.70 2.52 12.02
CA PHE A 86 4.64 1.29 12.77
C PHE A 86 3.19 0.80 12.82
N VAL A 87 2.99 -0.48 12.50
CA VAL A 87 1.67 -1.12 12.50
C VAL A 87 1.72 -2.36 13.37
N CYS A 88 0.77 -2.47 14.30
CA CYS A 88 0.66 -3.64 15.17
C CYS A 88 -0.20 -4.74 14.54
N PHE A 89 0.37 -5.93 14.43
CA PHE A 89 -0.33 -7.17 14.12
C PHE A 89 -0.37 -8.02 15.40
N GLY A 90 -1.49 -7.94 16.12
CA GLY A 90 -1.57 -8.47 17.48
C GLY A 90 -0.60 -7.70 18.39
N ASN A 91 0.36 -8.44 18.99
CA ASN A 91 1.40 -7.86 19.84
C ASN A 91 2.71 -7.55 19.09
N VAL A 92 2.82 -7.89 17.80
CA VAL A 92 4.05 -7.70 17.02
C VAL A 92 3.97 -6.38 16.26
N VAL A 93 5.03 -5.57 16.35
CA VAL A 93 5.17 -4.32 15.59
C VAL A 93 5.88 -4.58 14.28
N GLN A 94 5.33 -4.02 13.20
CA GLN A 94 5.91 -4.09 11.87
C GLN A 94 6.13 -2.69 11.29
N TRP A 95 7.28 -2.52 10.64
CA TRP A 95 7.58 -1.32 9.88
C TRP A 95 6.93 -1.38 8.49
N MET A 96 6.17 -0.35 8.13
CA MET A 96 5.48 -0.26 6.83
C MET A 96 5.79 1.08 6.15
N PRO A 97 6.55 1.07 5.04
CA PRO A 97 6.73 2.25 4.20
C PRO A 97 5.40 2.76 3.64
N MET A 98 5.18 4.06 3.79
CA MET A 98 4.00 4.75 3.27
C MET A 98 4.31 5.38 1.92
N ILE A 99 3.24 5.77 1.20
CA ILE A 99 3.36 6.28 -0.16
C ILE A 99 4.27 7.51 -0.26
N GLY A 100 4.27 8.37 0.77
CA GLY A 100 5.18 9.52 0.82
C GLY A 100 6.65 9.11 0.92
N GLY A 101 6.95 8.01 1.63
CA GLY A 101 8.31 7.47 1.74
C GLY A 101 8.77 6.84 0.44
N ILE A 102 7.87 6.13 -0.26
CA ILE A 102 8.14 5.55 -1.58
C ILE A 102 8.44 6.66 -2.58
N ILE A 103 7.57 7.68 -2.67
CA ILE A 103 7.77 8.83 -3.56
C ILE A 103 9.07 9.57 -3.21
N LYS A 104 9.37 9.75 -1.92
CA LYS A 104 10.65 10.33 -1.47
C LYS A 104 11.85 9.52 -1.97
N LYS A 105 11.84 8.19 -1.79
CA LYS A 105 12.93 7.32 -2.28
C LYS A 105 13.04 7.36 -3.80
N MET A 106 11.91 7.38 -4.52
CA MET A 106 11.90 7.55 -5.97
C MET A 106 12.58 8.86 -6.41
N HIS A 107 12.29 9.99 -5.77
CA HIS A 107 12.98 11.24 -6.07
C HIS A 107 14.47 11.22 -5.67
N GLN A 108 14.80 10.59 -4.55
CA GLN A 108 16.19 10.44 -4.09
C GLN A 108 17.04 9.53 -4.99
N SER A 109 16.42 8.64 -5.78
CA SER A 109 17.14 7.82 -6.77
C SER A 109 17.85 8.67 -7.82
N GLY A 110 17.36 9.89 -8.07
CA GLY A 110 17.89 10.76 -9.12
C GLY A 110 17.44 10.40 -10.53
N GLU A 111 16.80 9.26 -10.76
CA GLU A 111 16.41 8.79 -12.11
C GLU A 111 15.03 9.29 -12.55
N ILE A 112 14.16 9.62 -11.60
CA ILE A 112 12.76 9.99 -11.87
C ILE A 112 12.64 11.50 -12.12
N ALA A 113 12.20 11.88 -13.32
CA ALA A 113 11.90 13.26 -13.68
C ALA A 113 10.48 13.66 -13.25
N MET A 114 9.51 12.76 -13.42
CA MET A 114 8.10 13.01 -13.10
C MET A 114 7.43 11.74 -12.60
N ILE A 115 6.52 11.87 -11.64
CA ILE A 115 5.57 10.83 -11.26
C ILE A 115 4.19 11.45 -11.06
N THR A 116 3.14 10.79 -11.57
CA THR A 116 1.75 11.21 -11.35
C THR A 116 0.82 10.00 -11.35
N ALA A 117 -0.37 10.17 -10.77
CA ALA A 117 -1.44 9.20 -10.88
C ALA A 117 -2.78 9.92 -11.00
N LYS A 118 -3.67 9.35 -11.81
CA LYS A 118 -4.98 9.93 -12.14
C LYS A 118 -6.03 8.82 -12.24
N VAL A 119 -7.27 9.20 -11.98
CA VAL A 119 -8.45 8.39 -12.27
C VAL A 119 -8.97 8.85 -13.63
N VAL A 120 -9.35 7.90 -14.48
CA VAL A 120 -9.95 8.14 -15.78
C VAL A 120 -11.46 7.96 -15.62
N TYR A 121 -12.18 9.06 -15.79
CA TYR A 121 -13.63 9.14 -15.64
C TYR A 121 -14.36 8.92 -16.97
N GLY A 122 -15.70 8.85 -16.91
CA GLY A 122 -16.53 8.88 -18.11
C GLY A 122 -16.30 10.18 -18.88
N GLY A 123 -16.18 10.09 -20.21
CA GLY A 123 -15.85 11.23 -21.06
C GLY A 123 -14.36 11.50 -21.24
N ASP A 124 -13.48 11.07 -20.33
CA ASP A 124 -12.04 11.28 -20.48
C ASP A 124 -11.47 10.48 -21.67
N THR A 125 -10.47 11.07 -22.34
CA THR A 125 -9.69 10.37 -23.37
C THR A 125 -8.48 9.72 -22.70
N PHE A 126 -8.38 8.39 -22.83
CA PHE A 126 -7.27 7.63 -22.26
C PHE A 126 -6.88 6.46 -23.15
N ARG A 127 -5.59 6.36 -23.45
CA ARG A 127 -4.97 5.22 -24.14
C ARG A 127 -3.59 4.97 -23.55
N ALA A 128 -3.33 3.72 -23.15
CA ALA A 128 -2.00 3.24 -22.80
C ALA A 128 -1.65 2.04 -23.68
N TRP A 129 -0.43 1.97 -24.18
CA TRP A 129 0.04 0.88 -25.03
C TRP A 129 1.55 0.68 -24.89
N VAL A 130 2.04 -0.42 -25.43
CA VAL A 130 3.47 -0.76 -25.47
C VAL A 130 3.84 -1.07 -26.92
N ASP A 131 4.95 -0.51 -27.37
CA ASP A 131 5.57 -0.81 -28.67
C ASP A 131 7.10 -0.96 -28.49
N ASP A 132 7.85 -0.97 -29.61
CA ASP A 132 9.29 -1.18 -29.61
C ASP A 132 10.08 -0.07 -28.89
N ASP A 133 9.51 1.14 -28.78
CA ASP A 133 10.11 2.28 -28.07
C ASP A 133 9.76 2.28 -26.56
N GLY A 134 8.94 1.33 -26.12
CA GLY A 134 8.56 1.14 -24.73
C GLY A 134 7.09 1.47 -24.46
N GLU A 135 6.80 1.98 -23.27
CA GLU A 135 5.43 2.22 -22.80
C GLU A 135 5.00 3.65 -23.10
N HIS A 136 3.73 3.81 -23.48
CA HIS A 136 3.18 5.11 -23.86
C HIS A 136 1.83 5.35 -23.19
N VAL A 137 1.52 6.62 -22.96
CA VAL A 137 0.20 7.05 -22.47
C VAL A 137 -0.23 8.35 -23.13
N ALA A 138 -1.48 8.38 -23.56
CA ALA A 138 -2.21 9.58 -23.94
C ALA A 138 -3.38 9.73 -22.97
N TYR A 139 -3.42 10.85 -22.25
CA TYR A 139 -4.50 11.18 -21.33
C TYR A 139 -4.89 12.65 -21.49
N GLU A 140 -6.18 12.88 -21.68
CA GLU A 140 -6.78 14.21 -21.70
C GLU A 140 -8.08 14.16 -20.89
N GLN A 141 -8.16 15.04 -19.90
CA GLN A 141 -9.35 15.17 -19.07
C GLN A 141 -10.45 15.87 -19.88
N ALA A 142 -11.66 15.34 -19.85
CA ALA A 142 -12.80 16.01 -20.47
C ALA A 142 -13.07 17.35 -19.76
N GLU A 143 -13.64 18.32 -20.47
CA GLU A 143 -14.09 19.57 -19.86
C GLU A 143 -15.16 19.32 -18.78
N HIS A 144 -16.01 18.32 -19.00
CA HIS A 144 -17.08 17.89 -18.10
C HIS A 144 -17.05 16.36 -17.92
N PRO A 145 -16.14 15.81 -17.09
CA PRO A 145 -16.06 14.37 -16.85
C PRO A 145 -17.27 13.87 -16.05
N ASP A 146 -17.72 12.66 -16.36
CA ASP A 146 -18.69 11.92 -15.56
C ASP A 146 -17.98 11.19 -14.41
N TYR A 147 -18.02 11.81 -13.23
CA TYR A 147 -17.38 11.30 -12.01
C TYR A 147 -18.03 10.03 -11.44
N ASP A 148 -19.26 9.70 -11.84
CA ASP A 148 -19.93 8.46 -11.41
C ASP A 148 -19.43 7.23 -12.19
N THR A 149 -18.79 7.45 -13.35
CA THR A 149 -18.23 6.39 -14.18
C THR A 149 -16.70 6.36 -14.07
N ILE A 150 -16.17 5.45 -13.26
CA ILE A 150 -14.72 5.21 -13.19
C ILE A 150 -14.33 4.14 -14.22
N ARG A 151 -13.51 4.51 -15.22
CA ARG A 151 -13.09 3.60 -16.29
C ARG A 151 -11.77 2.91 -15.98
N GLN A 152 -10.78 3.65 -15.49
CA GLN A 152 -9.43 3.18 -15.20
C GLN A 152 -8.77 4.05 -14.13
N VAL A 153 -7.72 3.56 -13.51
CA VAL A 153 -6.80 4.35 -12.68
C VAL A 153 -5.40 4.08 -13.20
N PHE A 154 -4.62 5.12 -13.46
CA PHE A 154 -3.25 4.93 -13.93
C PHE A 154 -2.24 5.71 -13.10
N ALA A 155 -1.02 5.19 -13.05
CA ALA A 155 0.16 5.91 -12.61
C ALA A 155 1.16 5.97 -13.77
N LEU A 156 1.82 7.11 -13.91
CA LEU A 156 2.81 7.40 -14.92
C LEU A 156 4.08 7.89 -14.23
N ALA A 157 5.24 7.36 -14.64
CA ALA A 157 6.54 7.92 -14.32
C ALA A 157 7.34 8.17 -15.60
N LYS A 158 8.07 9.29 -15.63
CA LYS A 158 9.07 9.59 -16.64
C LYS A 158 10.44 9.61 -15.99
N THR A 159 11.37 8.86 -16.56
CA THR A 159 12.79 8.94 -16.19
C THR A 159 13.44 10.15 -16.83
N LYS A 160 14.59 10.59 -16.31
CA LYS A 160 15.37 11.67 -16.91
C LYS A 160 15.87 11.32 -18.32
N ASP A 161 16.04 10.05 -18.58
CA ASP A 161 16.52 9.46 -19.83
C ASP A 161 15.45 9.48 -20.93
N GLY A 162 14.20 9.84 -20.56
CA GLY A 162 13.06 9.90 -21.46
C GLY A 162 12.17 8.67 -21.43
N SER A 163 12.61 7.56 -20.82
CA SER A 163 11.80 6.33 -20.70
C SER A 163 10.55 6.59 -19.87
N VAL A 164 9.43 6.05 -20.36
CA VAL A 164 8.10 6.18 -19.76
C VAL A 164 7.69 4.84 -19.17
N TYR A 165 7.11 4.88 -17.97
CA TYR A 165 6.54 3.72 -17.30
C TYR A 165 5.10 4.02 -16.91
N VAL A 166 4.20 3.10 -17.25
CA VAL A 166 2.75 3.24 -17.05
C VAL A 166 2.22 1.99 -16.36
N GLU A 167 1.50 2.21 -15.26
CA GLU A 167 0.72 1.17 -14.60
C GLU A 167 -0.75 1.56 -14.73
N THR A 168 -1.54 0.70 -15.40
CA THR A 168 -2.98 0.90 -15.57
C THR A 168 -3.74 -0.16 -14.78
N LEU A 169 -4.70 0.27 -13.97
CA LEU A 169 -5.52 -0.56 -13.10
C LEU A 169 -6.99 -0.37 -13.44
N THR A 170 -7.67 -1.47 -13.71
CA THR A 170 -9.12 -1.47 -13.88
C THR A 170 -9.82 -1.29 -12.53
N PRO A 171 -11.11 -0.88 -12.51
CA PRO A 171 -11.91 -0.91 -11.28
C PRO A 171 -11.87 -2.28 -10.58
N ARG A 172 -11.86 -3.37 -11.36
CA ARG A 172 -11.71 -4.74 -10.85
C ARG A 172 -10.38 -4.95 -10.11
N ASP A 173 -9.28 -4.40 -10.64
CA ASP A 173 -7.97 -4.49 -9.98
C ASP A 173 -7.97 -3.73 -8.65
N ILE A 174 -8.58 -2.55 -8.62
CA ILE A 174 -8.70 -1.75 -7.41
C ILE A 174 -9.57 -2.46 -6.37
N ASP A 175 -10.68 -3.06 -6.77
CA ASP A 175 -11.54 -3.83 -5.86
C ASP A 175 -10.81 -5.06 -5.31
N LYS A 176 -9.97 -5.72 -6.11
CA LYS A 176 -9.11 -6.81 -5.63
C LYS A 176 -8.14 -6.31 -4.56
N ILE A 177 -7.49 -5.15 -4.75
CA ILE A 177 -6.59 -4.53 -3.76
C ILE A 177 -7.37 -4.10 -2.51
N ARG A 178 -8.56 -3.56 -2.69
CA ARG A 178 -9.45 -3.18 -1.59
C ARG A 178 -9.85 -4.40 -0.77
N SER A 179 -10.11 -5.55 -1.40
CA SER A 179 -10.59 -6.77 -0.72
C SER A 179 -9.63 -7.29 0.36
N VAL A 180 -8.31 -7.08 0.19
CA VAL A 180 -7.27 -7.52 1.14
C VAL A 180 -6.98 -6.47 2.23
N SER A 181 -7.58 -5.28 2.13
CA SER A 181 -7.44 -4.23 3.14
C SER A 181 -8.30 -4.53 4.37
N ARG A 182 -7.72 -4.39 5.57
CA ARG A 182 -8.46 -4.45 6.85
C ARG A 182 -9.53 -3.37 6.97
N SER A 183 -9.37 -2.27 6.23
CA SER A 183 -10.29 -1.12 6.22
C SER A 183 -11.11 -1.08 4.92
N LYS A 184 -11.37 -2.22 4.27
CA LYS A 184 -12.09 -2.24 2.97
C LYS A 184 -13.47 -1.58 3.02
N ASP A 185 -14.20 -1.72 4.14
CA ASP A 185 -15.57 -1.21 4.30
C ASP A 185 -15.64 0.05 5.18
N LYS A 186 -14.50 0.64 5.57
CA LYS A 186 -14.45 1.77 6.53
C LYS A 186 -13.32 2.75 6.21
N GLY A 187 -13.49 4.00 6.61
CA GLY A 187 -12.42 5.00 6.55
C GLY A 187 -12.04 5.39 5.10
N PRO A 188 -10.74 5.50 4.76
CA PRO A 188 -10.30 6.07 3.48
C PRO A 188 -10.84 5.36 2.23
N TRP A 189 -11.08 4.05 2.27
CA TRP A 189 -11.65 3.34 1.11
C TRP A 189 -13.10 3.72 0.78
N VAL A 190 -13.84 4.25 1.76
CA VAL A 190 -15.24 4.70 1.57
C VAL A 190 -15.28 6.21 1.32
N GLN A 191 -14.48 6.98 2.05
CA GLN A 191 -14.51 8.45 1.99
C GLN A 191 -13.61 9.03 0.88
N TRP A 192 -12.54 8.32 0.51
CA TRP A 192 -11.46 8.81 -0.35
C TRP A 192 -10.98 7.70 -1.29
N TRP A 193 -11.93 7.04 -1.97
CA TRP A 193 -11.65 5.90 -2.84
C TRP A 193 -10.59 6.22 -3.90
N GLU A 194 -10.68 7.39 -4.53
CA GLU A 194 -9.76 7.84 -5.57
C GLU A 194 -8.31 7.95 -5.09
N GLU A 195 -8.10 8.47 -3.87
CA GLU A 195 -6.77 8.57 -3.27
C GLU A 195 -6.20 7.19 -2.97
N MET A 196 -7.04 6.26 -2.52
CA MET A 196 -6.64 4.87 -2.29
C MET A 196 -6.30 4.15 -3.60
N ALA A 197 -7.06 4.42 -4.66
CA ALA A 197 -6.81 3.86 -5.98
C ALA A 197 -5.51 4.40 -6.59
N LYS A 198 -5.30 5.72 -6.58
CA LYS A 198 -4.04 6.37 -7.03
C LYS A 198 -2.83 5.86 -6.25
N LYS A 199 -2.94 5.75 -4.92
CA LYS A 199 -1.89 5.15 -4.08
C LYS A 199 -1.54 3.73 -4.50
N SER A 200 -2.54 2.95 -4.88
CA SER A 200 -2.37 1.57 -5.33
C SER A 200 -1.65 1.49 -6.68
N ALA A 201 -2.01 2.36 -7.63
CA ALA A 201 -1.33 2.47 -8.92
C ALA A 201 0.14 2.89 -8.77
N ILE A 202 0.43 3.92 -7.97
CA ILE A 202 1.80 4.36 -7.71
C ILE A 202 2.65 3.25 -7.07
N ARG A 203 2.09 2.53 -6.08
CA ARG A 203 2.82 1.45 -5.40
C ARG A 203 3.17 0.29 -6.35
N ARG A 204 2.29 -0.05 -7.29
CA ARG A 204 2.59 -1.07 -8.32
C ARG A 204 3.62 -0.56 -9.32
N LEU A 205 3.45 0.67 -9.81
CA LEU A 205 4.41 1.30 -10.72
C LEU A 205 5.83 1.34 -10.13
N ALA A 206 5.95 1.72 -8.85
CA ALA A 206 7.23 1.82 -8.16
C ALA A 206 8.06 0.53 -8.18
N LYS A 207 7.43 -0.65 -8.33
CA LYS A 207 8.14 -1.94 -8.40
C LYS A 207 8.87 -2.17 -9.73
N ARG A 208 8.53 -1.43 -10.78
CA ARG A 208 9.04 -1.60 -12.15
C ARG A 208 10.09 -0.57 -12.54
N LEU A 209 10.26 0.47 -11.71
CA LEU A 209 11.16 1.57 -12.04
C LEU A 209 12.61 1.17 -11.82
N PRO A 210 13.54 1.77 -12.59
CA PRO A 210 14.98 1.57 -12.43
C PRO A 210 15.43 2.30 -11.16
N LEU A 211 15.14 1.70 -10.01
CA LEU A 211 15.45 2.24 -8.70
C LEU A 211 16.73 1.59 -8.18
N SER A 212 17.46 2.31 -7.32
CA SER A 212 18.64 1.75 -6.65
C SER A 212 18.27 0.47 -5.89
N ALA A 213 19.24 -0.44 -5.72
CA ALA A 213 19.04 -1.73 -5.05
C ALA A 213 18.36 -1.60 -3.68
N GLU A 214 18.65 -0.53 -2.93
CA GLU A 214 17.99 -0.22 -1.65
C GLU A 214 16.47 -0.07 -1.76
N ILE A 215 15.99 0.54 -2.85
CA ILE A 215 14.56 0.78 -3.06
C ILE A 215 13.89 -0.49 -3.58
N HIS A 216 14.60 -1.30 -4.37
CA HIS A 216 14.12 -2.61 -4.75
C HIS A 216 13.88 -3.49 -3.50
N ASP A 217 14.82 -3.51 -2.55
CA ASP A 217 14.68 -4.22 -1.28
C ASP A 217 13.50 -3.70 -0.44
N LEU A 218 13.31 -2.38 -0.40
CA LEU A 218 12.15 -1.73 0.24
C LEU A 218 10.84 -2.24 -0.36
N MET A 219 10.75 -2.29 -1.69
CA MET A 219 9.54 -2.69 -2.43
C MET A 219 9.27 -4.20 -2.32
N GLN A 220 10.32 -5.02 -2.29
CA GLN A 220 10.19 -6.46 -2.11
C GLN A 220 9.68 -6.79 -0.70
N ARG A 221 10.24 -6.16 0.34
CA ARG A 221 9.77 -6.32 1.73
C ARG A 221 8.32 -5.89 1.89
N ASP A 222 7.94 -4.76 1.27
CA ASP A 222 6.56 -4.31 1.25
C ASP A 222 5.62 -5.36 0.64
N ASN A 223 6.07 -6.11 -0.37
CA ASN A 223 5.27 -7.18 -0.97
C ASN A 223 5.06 -8.35 0.00
N GLU A 224 6.11 -8.80 0.69
CA GLU A 224 6.06 -9.88 1.70
C GLU A 224 5.11 -9.54 2.86
N LEU A 225 5.08 -8.27 3.24
CA LEU A 225 4.20 -7.69 4.27
C LEU A 225 2.71 -7.89 3.99
N TYR A 226 2.30 -7.99 2.72
CA TYR A 226 0.91 -8.16 2.31
C TYR A 226 0.56 -9.59 1.90
N ASP A 227 1.53 -10.52 1.87
CA ASP A 227 1.28 -11.96 1.68
C ASP A 227 0.91 -12.62 3.01
N LEU A 228 -0.32 -12.38 3.46
CA LEU A 228 -0.88 -12.93 4.70
C LEU A 228 -1.03 -14.47 4.68
N SER A 229 -0.74 -15.12 3.55
CA SER A 229 -0.81 -16.59 3.39
C SER A 229 0.51 -17.30 3.67
N ARG A 230 1.62 -16.55 3.68
CA ARG A 230 2.97 -17.10 3.88
C ARG A 230 3.35 -16.98 5.36
N ALA A 231 3.74 -18.10 5.97
CA ALA A 231 4.39 -18.07 7.27
C ALA A 231 5.66 -17.22 7.15
N PRO A 232 5.96 -16.32 8.11
CA PRO A 232 7.17 -15.52 8.04
C PRO A 232 8.38 -16.46 7.95
N ASP A 233 9.19 -16.31 6.90
CA ASP A 233 10.46 -17.04 6.84
C ASP A 233 11.28 -16.70 8.10
N PRO A 234 11.94 -17.69 8.72
CA PRO A 234 12.73 -17.47 9.92
C PRO A 234 13.79 -16.41 9.62
N GLN A 235 13.57 -15.20 10.15
CA GLN A 235 14.43 -14.07 9.87
C GLN A 235 15.78 -14.29 10.57
N PRO A 236 16.91 -14.10 9.87
CA PRO A 236 18.22 -14.17 10.49
C PRO A 236 18.30 -13.15 11.62
N SER A 237 18.96 -13.53 12.72
CA SER A 237 19.00 -12.70 13.92
C SER A 237 19.66 -11.35 13.62
N LEU A 238 19.34 -10.34 14.43
CA LEU A 238 19.96 -9.00 14.34
C LEU A 238 21.50 -9.09 14.33
N ARG A 239 22.06 -10.10 15.02
CA ARG A 239 23.48 -10.42 15.05
C ARG A 239 24.01 -10.93 13.70
N ASP A 240 23.26 -11.80 13.02
CA ASP A 240 23.64 -12.35 11.72
C ASP A 240 23.65 -11.27 10.63
N ARG A 241 22.67 -10.35 10.70
CA ARG A 241 22.55 -9.23 9.77
C ARG A 241 23.64 -8.18 9.96
N LEU A 242 24.04 -7.90 11.20
CA LEU A 242 25.17 -7.01 11.49
C LEU A 242 26.52 -7.58 11.01
N THR A 243 26.64 -8.91 11.00
CA THR A 243 27.87 -9.59 10.57
C THR A 243 28.00 -9.58 9.05
N ALA A 244 26.88 -9.70 8.31
CA ALA A 244 26.84 -9.64 6.85
C ALA A 244 27.12 -8.25 6.26
N GLY A 245 27.00 -7.17 7.05
CA GLY A 245 27.25 -5.80 6.61
C GLY A 245 28.71 -5.31 6.74
N ARG A 246 29.65 -6.16 7.18
CA ARG A 246 31.07 -5.78 7.19
C ARG A 246 31.65 -5.90 5.77
N PRO A 247 32.20 -4.82 5.18
CA PRO A 247 33.00 -4.98 3.97
C PRO A 247 34.19 -5.90 4.27
N GLN A 248 34.32 -6.97 3.48
CA GLN A 248 35.47 -7.87 3.50
C GLN A 248 36.70 -7.14 2.96
N ASN A 249 37.30 -6.30 3.79
CA ASN A 249 38.66 -5.78 3.63
C ASN A 249 39.16 -5.31 5.00
N ALA A 250 39.37 -6.27 5.89
CA ALA A 250 40.11 -6.07 7.13
C ALA A 250 41.04 -7.28 7.30
N ILE A 251 42.25 -7.10 6.76
CA ILE A 251 43.54 -7.73 7.05
C ILE A 251 43.45 -8.97 7.97
N GLU A 252 43.79 -10.13 7.40
CA GLU A 252 44.09 -11.36 8.13
C GLU A 252 45.21 -11.11 9.14
N TYR A 253 44.92 -11.29 10.43
CA TYR A 253 45.94 -11.62 11.42
C TYR A 253 45.71 -13.05 11.88
N HIS A 254 46.72 -13.86 11.61
CA HIS A 254 46.77 -15.30 11.90
C HIS A 254 46.87 -15.55 13.42
N GLU A 255 46.27 -16.66 13.83
CA GLU A 255 46.01 -17.10 15.20
C GLU A 255 47.26 -17.39 16.05
N GLY A 256 47.10 -17.33 17.37
CA GLY A 256 48.04 -17.89 18.34
C GLY A 256 47.48 -17.93 19.76
N PHE A 257 46.84 -19.05 20.13
CA PHE A 257 46.42 -19.37 21.49
C PHE A 257 47.60 -19.53 22.47
N ALA A 258 47.47 -19.01 23.70
CA ALA A 258 47.96 -19.68 24.91
C ALA A 258 47.32 -19.09 26.18
N HIS A 259 46.65 -19.96 26.95
CA HIS A 259 46.33 -19.77 28.37
C HIS A 259 47.62 -19.89 29.20
N THR A 260 47.83 -19.00 30.19
CA THR A 260 48.41 -19.33 31.50
C THR A 260 48.08 -18.24 32.54
N ASP A 261 48.02 -18.69 33.79
CA ASP A 261 47.48 -18.09 35.01
C ASP A 261 48.18 -16.83 35.56
N GLY A 262 47.40 -16.10 36.37
CA GLY A 262 47.76 -15.56 37.70
C GLY A 262 48.96 -14.61 37.85
N GLU A 263 48.69 -13.34 38.18
CA GLU A 263 49.14 -12.64 39.41
C GLU A 263 48.76 -11.15 39.36
N THR A 264 48.16 -10.65 40.44
CA THR A 264 48.15 -9.21 40.78
C THR A 264 49.52 -8.86 41.39
N PRO A 265 50.02 -7.61 41.25
CA PRO A 265 49.73 -6.64 42.30
C PRO A 265 49.66 -5.15 41.87
N ASN A 266 48.69 -4.45 42.47
CA ASN A 266 48.83 -3.20 43.24
C ASN A 266 49.60 -1.98 42.68
N GLY A 267 48.94 -0.81 42.64
CA GLY A 267 49.61 0.50 42.65
C GLY A 267 48.84 1.66 41.98
N GLU A 268 47.88 2.26 42.68
CA GLU A 268 47.44 3.66 42.50
C GLU A 268 48.46 4.64 43.14
N PRO A 269 48.34 5.98 43.03
CA PRO A 269 47.80 6.87 41.97
C PRO A 269 48.70 8.13 41.76
N ALA A 270 48.13 9.18 41.13
CA ALA A 270 48.61 10.57 40.93
C ALA A 270 49.17 10.84 39.51
N SER A 271 48.89 11.95 38.83
CA SER A 271 48.47 13.29 39.27
C SER A 271 47.87 14.11 38.12
N THR A 272 46.87 14.91 38.48
CA THR A 272 46.54 16.27 38.02
C THR A 272 47.46 16.95 37.00
N GLN A 273 46.86 17.51 35.95
CA GLN A 273 47.00 18.94 35.63
C GLN A 273 45.88 19.44 34.69
N THR A 274 45.17 20.44 35.21
CA THR A 274 44.30 21.43 34.59
C THR A 274 45.10 22.48 33.81
N GLU A 275 44.49 23.05 32.77
CA GLU A 275 44.47 24.49 32.35
C GLU A 275 43.76 24.52 30.98
N ASP A 276 42.53 24.99 30.85
CA ASP A 276 41.99 26.36 30.92
C ASP A 276 42.28 27.23 29.68
N ASN A 277 41.19 27.83 29.18
CA ASN A 277 41.05 29.20 28.66
C ASN A 277 40.42 29.37 27.25
N SER A 278 39.08 29.52 27.28
CA SER A 278 38.26 30.69 26.88
C SER A 278 38.28 31.35 25.47
N GLN A 279 37.03 31.63 25.04
CA GLN A 279 36.50 32.84 24.34
C GLN A 279 36.90 33.06 22.87
N SER A 280 36.12 33.68 21.98
CA SER A 280 34.73 34.16 21.81
C SER A 280 34.63 34.53 20.30
N SER A 281 33.51 34.50 19.58
CA SER A 281 32.58 35.62 19.33
C SER A 281 31.95 35.36 17.94
N ALA A 282 30.65 35.62 17.77
CA ALA A 282 30.05 36.02 16.49
C ALA A 282 29.86 37.57 16.51
N PRO A 283 29.24 38.26 15.54
CA PRO A 283 28.82 37.91 14.17
C PRO A 283 29.25 38.97 13.11
N SER A 284 28.95 38.77 11.83
CA SER A 284 28.91 39.88 10.85
C SER A 284 27.78 39.68 9.83
N THR A 285 26.87 40.63 9.86
CA THR A 285 25.93 41.04 8.79
C THR A 285 26.66 41.89 7.76
N ASP A 286 26.35 41.75 6.47
CA ASP A 286 26.25 42.89 5.54
C ASP A 286 25.40 42.56 4.30
N ASP A 287 24.77 43.62 3.81
CA ASP A 287 23.76 43.81 2.77
C ASP A 287 24.21 43.54 1.33
N GLY A 288 23.23 43.47 0.41
CA GLY A 288 23.49 43.50 -1.03
C GLY A 288 22.27 43.39 -1.94
N SER A 289 21.44 44.44 -1.95
CA SER A 289 20.33 44.76 -2.86
C SER A 289 20.60 44.55 -4.36
N GLY A 290 19.55 44.21 -5.13
CA GLY A 290 19.54 44.25 -6.60
C GLY A 290 18.18 43.93 -7.23
N THR A 291 17.25 44.89 -7.20
CA THR A 291 15.96 44.87 -7.92
C THR A 291 16.09 45.56 -9.28
N ALA A 292 15.62 44.93 -10.37
CA ALA A 292 15.10 45.61 -11.57
C ALA A 292 14.36 44.56 -12.45
N THR A 293 13.04 44.59 -12.65
CA THR A 293 12.17 45.47 -13.47
C THR A 293 11.69 44.71 -14.71
N MET A 294 10.36 44.74 -14.90
CA MET A 294 9.60 44.17 -16.01
C MET A 294 10.00 44.76 -17.38
N SER A 295 9.73 44.01 -18.44
CA SER A 295 9.25 44.57 -19.71
C SER A 295 8.37 43.57 -20.45
N SER A 296 7.30 44.14 -21.00
CA SER A 296 6.14 43.51 -21.62
C SER A 296 6.10 43.80 -23.13
N VAL A 297 5.23 43.04 -23.81
CA VAL A 297 4.52 43.32 -25.09
C VAL A 297 5.20 42.87 -26.38
N GLY A 298 4.45 42.10 -27.18
CA GLY A 298 4.61 42.07 -28.64
C GLY A 298 4.01 40.86 -29.39
N ASP A 299 2.69 40.67 -29.35
CA ASP A 299 1.88 40.14 -30.49
C ASP A 299 1.43 41.36 -31.35
N PRO A 300 0.79 41.28 -32.55
CA PRO A 300 0.16 40.13 -33.25
C PRO A 300 0.33 40.11 -34.80
N ALA A 301 -0.24 39.09 -35.49
CA ALA A 301 -1.00 39.13 -36.78
C ALA A 301 -0.99 37.72 -37.44
N ALA A 302 -2.09 36.97 -37.56
CA ALA A 302 -3.28 37.10 -38.43
C ALA A 302 -3.15 36.49 -39.86
N GLU A 303 -4.16 35.65 -40.20
CA GLU A 303 -4.68 35.27 -41.54
C GLU A 303 -3.92 34.20 -42.37
N THR A 304 -4.50 33.23 -43.08
CA THR A 304 -5.85 32.95 -43.65
C THR A 304 -5.97 31.47 -44.08
N SER A 305 -7.18 30.90 -44.17
CA SER A 305 -7.51 29.70 -45.00
C SER A 305 -7.85 30.12 -46.45
N PRO A 306 -7.95 29.22 -47.46
CA PRO A 306 -9.17 28.41 -47.66
C PRO A 306 -8.96 27.01 -48.32
N ALA A 307 -10.10 26.39 -48.65
CA ALA A 307 -10.41 24.98 -48.92
C ALA A 307 -10.32 24.52 -50.40
N ASP A 308 -10.99 23.37 -50.68
CA ASP A 308 -11.34 22.68 -51.96
C ASP A 308 -10.39 21.54 -52.40
N GLU A 309 -10.78 20.37 -52.94
CA GLU A 309 -12.01 19.76 -53.49
C GLU A 309 -11.72 18.23 -53.63
N ALA A 310 -12.59 17.27 -53.26
CA ALA A 310 -13.57 16.52 -54.06
C ALA A 310 -13.07 15.59 -55.22
N GLY A 311 -13.54 14.33 -55.20
CA GLY A 311 -13.66 13.38 -56.35
C GLY A 311 -12.76 12.12 -56.29
N THR A 312 -13.12 10.89 -56.67
CA THR A 312 -14.32 10.26 -57.25
C THR A 312 -14.20 8.72 -57.12
N LYS A 313 -15.34 8.02 -57.23
CA LYS A 313 -15.62 6.56 -57.18
C LYS A 313 -15.07 5.73 -58.36
N GLU A 314 -14.90 4.41 -58.14
CA GLU A 314 -15.23 3.26 -59.04
C GLU A 314 -15.57 2.04 -58.10
N GLU A 315 -16.79 1.50 -58.01
CA GLU A 315 -17.42 0.39 -58.79
C GLU A 315 -16.43 -0.74 -59.19
N GLY A 316 -16.61 -2.05 -58.96
CA GLY A 316 -17.71 -2.89 -58.51
C GLY A 316 -17.61 -4.23 -59.28
N ASP A 317 -17.34 -5.36 -58.63
CA ASP A 317 -17.52 -6.70 -59.22
C ASP A 317 -17.72 -7.79 -58.14
N ASN A 318 -18.75 -8.61 -58.31
CA ASN A 318 -19.14 -9.83 -57.57
C ASN A 318 -20.16 -10.55 -58.50
N PRO A 319 -20.32 -11.90 -58.57
CA PRO A 319 -20.22 -12.84 -57.45
C PRO A 319 -19.68 -14.26 -57.75
N GLY A 320 -19.33 -15.01 -56.71
CA GLY A 320 -18.95 -16.43 -56.85
C GLY A 320 -18.85 -17.22 -55.55
N GLN A 321 -19.99 -17.78 -55.12
CA GLN A 321 -20.20 -18.98 -54.30
C GLN A 321 -19.65 -19.09 -52.86
N VAL A 322 -20.64 -18.97 -51.97
CA VAL A 322 -20.79 -19.50 -50.62
C VAL A 322 -20.52 -21.01 -50.55
N THR A 323 -19.64 -21.43 -49.64
CA THR A 323 -19.73 -22.74 -48.97
C THR A 323 -19.87 -22.50 -47.47
N THR A 324 -21.07 -22.74 -46.99
CA THR A 324 -21.51 -22.66 -45.60
C THR A 324 -20.94 -23.84 -44.82
N GLU A 325 -20.02 -23.58 -43.89
CA GLU A 325 -19.72 -24.52 -42.81
C GLU A 325 -20.72 -24.23 -41.68
N GLN A 326 -21.76 -25.05 -41.61
CA GLN A 326 -22.84 -24.94 -40.64
C GLN A 326 -22.33 -25.27 -39.23
N ALA A 327 -22.33 -24.27 -38.35
CA ALA A 327 -22.30 -24.46 -36.90
C ALA A 327 -23.66 -25.01 -36.43
N ALA A 328 -23.60 -26.09 -35.65
CA ALA A 328 -24.74 -26.75 -35.00
C ALA A 328 -25.36 -25.90 -33.86
N PRO A 329 -26.58 -26.21 -33.40
CA PRO A 329 -27.42 -25.30 -32.63
C PRO A 329 -27.07 -25.24 -31.13
N SER A 330 -27.54 -24.16 -30.50
CA SER A 330 -27.54 -23.82 -29.08
C SER A 330 -27.60 -25.03 -28.14
N SER A 331 -26.65 -25.12 -27.22
CA SER A 331 -26.58 -26.15 -26.18
C SER A 331 -27.78 -26.06 -25.24
N GLU A 332 -28.75 -26.96 -25.37
CA GLU A 332 -29.77 -27.17 -24.34
C GLU A 332 -29.10 -27.69 -23.05
N LEU A 333 -29.43 -27.09 -21.91
CA LEU A 333 -28.98 -27.54 -20.60
C LEU A 333 -29.37 -29.01 -20.39
N SER A 334 -28.43 -29.81 -19.86
CA SER A 334 -28.73 -31.19 -19.45
C SER A 334 -29.81 -31.20 -18.35
N ASP A 335 -30.55 -32.30 -18.24
CA ASP A 335 -31.63 -32.43 -17.24
C ASP A 335 -31.12 -32.26 -15.80
N GLU A 336 -29.87 -32.65 -15.54
CA GLU A 336 -29.20 -32.44 -14.27
C GLU A 336 -28.88 -30.97 -14.00
N GLN A 337 -28.44 -30.22 -15.02
CA GLN A 337 -28.22 -28.78 -14.93
C GLN A 337 -29.54 -28.01 -14.74
N LYS A 338 -30.62 -28.43 -15.40
CA LYS A 338 -31.96 -27.85 -15.20
C LYS A 338 -32.45 -28.06 -13.77
N LYS A 339 -32.28 -29.28 -13.23
CA LYS A 339 -32.63 -29.61 -11.85
C LYS A 339 -31.82 -28.78 -10.84
N LYS A 340 -30.52 -28.62 -11.08
CA LYS A 340 -29.65 -27.81 -10.21
C LYS A 340 -30.01 -26.32 -10.27
N LEU A 341 -30.26 -25.77 -11.46
CA LEU A 341 -30.70 -24.39 -11.62
C LEU A 341 -32.03 -24.13 -10.90
N PHE A 342 -32.99 -25.06 -11.01
CA PHE A 342 -34.25 -24.99 -10.28
C PHE A 342 -34.05 -24.91 -8.76
N LEU A 343 -33.16 -25.74 -8.19
CA LEU A 343 -32.85 -25.69 -6.75
C LEU A 343 -32.18 -24.38 -6.33
N LEU A 344 -31.34 -23.79 -7.18
CA LEU A 344 -30.72 -22.48 -6.90
C LEU A 344 -31.74 -21.34 -6.96
N GLU A 345 -32.69 -21.37 -7.91
CA GLU A 345 -33.79 -20.42 -8.01
C GLU A 345 -34.78 -20.56 -6.82
N GLU A 346 -35.06 -21.78 -6.37
CA GLU A 346 -35.85 -22.02 -5.14
C GLU A 346 -35.14 -21.52 -3.89
N CYS A 347 -33.82 -21.72 -3.78
CA CYS A 347 -33.01 -21.19 -2.68
C CYS A 347 -33.12 -19.65 -2.61
N VAL A 348 -32.98 -18.97 -3.74
CA VAL A 348 -33.13 -17.51 -3.84
C VAL A 348 -34.54 -17.07 -3.43
N THR A 349 -35.56 -17.72 -3.96
CA THR A 349 -36.97 -17.39 -3.67
C THR A 349 -37.28 -17.54 -2.19
N SER A 350 -36.88 -18.68 -1.60
CA SER A 350 -37.08 -18.98 -0.18
C SER A 350 -36.42 -17.94 0.74
N MET A 351 -35.18 -17.52 0.43
CA MET A 351 -34.48 -16.50 1.21
C MET A 351 -35.05 -15.09 1.01
N PHE A 352 -35.51 -14.77 -0.20
CA PHE A 352 -36.14 -13.50 -0.50
C PHE A 352 -37.50 -13.36 0.21
N ASP A 353 -38.31 -14.41 0.22
CA ASP A 353 -39.59 -14.44 0.94
C ASP A 353 -39.38 -14.32 2.45
N ALA A 354 -38.36 -14.98 3.00
CA ALA A 354 -37.98 -14.84 4.41
C ALA A 354 -37.57 -13.41 4.76
N ALA A 355 -36.79 -12.75 3.91
CA ALA A 355 -36.31 -11.39 4.10
C ALA A 355 -37.41 -10.32 3.89
N THR A 356 -38.46 -10.65 3.14
CA THR A 356 -39.53 -9.70 2.78
C THR A 356 -40.88 -9.99 3.45
N HIS A 357 -40.89 -10.91 4.40
CA HIS A 357 -42.06 -11.29 5.20
C HIS A 357 -42.74 -10.09 5.86
N GLU A 358 -44.06 -10.13 6.05
CA GLU A 358 -44.84 -9.00 6.58
C GLU A 358 -44.45 -8.61 8.01
N ALA A 359 -44.15 -9.61 8.85
CA ALA A 359 -43.71 -9.40 10.24
C ALA A 359 -42.19 -9.10 10.31
N ASP A 360 -41.84 -7.84 10.54
CA ASP A 360 -40.45 -7.35 10.58
C ASP A 360 -39.58 -8.04 11.63
N ALA A 361 -40.13 -8.25 12.84
CA ALA A 361 -39.42 -8.89 13.95
C ALA A 361 -39.02 -10.35 13.69
N GLU A 362 -39.62 -11.00 12.68
CA GLU A 362 -39.40 -12.42 12.37
C GLU A 362 -38.49 -12.64 11.14
N ARG A 363 -38.17 -11.58 10.38
CA ARG A 363 -37.40 -11.68 9.12
C ARG A 363 -36.01 -12.27 9.32
N ALA A 364 -35.28 -11.80 10.33
CA ALA A 364 -33.92 -12.25 10.62
C ALA A 364 -33.88 -13.74 11.03
N ASP A 365 -34.79 -14.16 11.91
CA ASP A 365 -34.89 -15.56 12.35
C ASP A 365 -35.33 -16.50 11.22
N ARG A 366 -36.30 -16.07 10.40
CA ARG A 366 -36.73 -16.81 9.20
C ARG A 366 -35.59 -16.95 8.19
N LEU A 367 -34.83 -15.89 7.96
CA LEU A 367 -33.72 -15.89 7.01
C LEU A 367 -32.58 -16.80 7.50
N ASP A 368 -32.29 -16.79 8.80
CA ASP A 368 -31.30 -17.70 9.40
C ASP A 368 -31.73 -19.17 9.31
N LYS A 369 -33.02 -19.48 9.51
CA LYS A 369 -33.58 -20.82 9.32
C LYS A 369 -33.50 -21.27 7.86
N ALA A 370 -33.86 -20.39 6.92
CA ALA A 370 -33.76 -20.66 5.49
C ALA A 370 -32.31 -20.94 5.07
N ARG A 371 -31.34 -20.16 5.59
CA ARG A 371 -29.90 -20.41 5.37
C ARG A 371 -29.49 -21.81 5.82
N MET A 372 -29.87 -22.21 7.03
CA MET A 372 -29.49 -23.52 7.56
C MET A 372 -30.10 -24.67 6.76
N ALA A 373 -31.35 -24.55 6.33
CA ALA A 373 -32.00 -25.53 5.47
C ALA A 373 -31.28 -25.68 4.12
N TRP A 374 -31.01 -24.56 3.44
CA TRP A 374 -30.38 -24.59 2.11
C TRP A 374 -28.89 -24.96 2.13
N LEU A 375 -28.17 -24.73 3.24
CA LEU A 375 -26.82 -25.27 3.42
C LEU A 375 -26.80 -26.81 3.52
N SER A 376 -27.92 -27.43 3.92
CA SER A 376 -28.09 -28.88 3.96
C SER A 376 -28.53 -29.44 2.61
N GLU A 377 -29.43 -28.75 1.89
CA GLU A 377 -29.95 -29.17 0.58
C GLU A 377 -28.94 -28.94 -0.56
N LEU A 378 -28.05 -27.95 -0.44
CA LEU A 378 -27.00 -27.62 -1.42
C LEU A 378 -25.60 -27.71 -0.80
N PRO A 379 -25.11 -28.92 -0.46
CA PRO A 379 -23.81 -29.10 0.20
C PRO A 379 -22.61 -28.74 -0.68
N ASP A 380 -22.78 -28.80 -2.01
CA ASP A 380 -21.72 -28.48 -2.98
C ASP A 380 -21.69 -26.99 -3.35
N ASP A 381 -22.77 -26.25 -3.10
CA ASP A 381 -22.92 -24.83 -3.48
C ASP A 381 -23.06 -23.92 -2.23
N LYS A 382 -22.35 -24.24 -1.15
CA LYS A 382 -22.41 -23.47 0.12
C LYS A 382 -22.08 -22.00 -0.06
N GLU A 383 -21.17 -21.67 -0.97
CA GLU A 383 -20.78 -20.28 -1.25
C GLU A 383 -21.94 -19.49 -1.87
N PHE A 384 -22.71 -20.09 -2.78
CA PHE A 384 -23.92 -19.50 -3.34
C PHE A 384 -24.96 -19.20 -2.25
N VAL A 385 -25.25 -20.20 -1.40
CA VAL A 385 -26.21 -20.08 -0.30
C VAL A 385 -25.82 -18.95 0.66
N GLN A 386 -24.53 -18.79 0.96
CA GLN A 386 -24.02 -17.70 1.81
C GLN A 386 -24.12 -16.32 1.12
N ASN A 387 -23.94 -16.25 -0.19
CA ASN A 387 -24.05 -15.02 -0.95
C ASN A 387 -25.50 -14.56 -1.07
N ALA A 388 -26.43 -15.47 -1.35
CA ALA A 388 -27.86 -15.22 -1.35
C ALA A 388 -28.33 -14.72 0.04
N TYR A 389 -27.90 -15.40 1.11
CA TYR A 389 -28.19 -14.98 2.49
C TYR A 389 -27.72 -13.54 2.78
N LYS A 390 -26.48 -13.19 2.43
CA LYS A 390 -25.95 -11.84 2.66
C LYS A 390 -26.72 -10.77 1.90
N ALA A 391 -27.14 -11.06 0.67
CA ALA A 391 -27.93 -10.12 -0.12
C ALA A 391 -29.33 -9.92 0.49
N CYS A 392 -29.99 -11.00 0.91
CA CYS A 392 -31.27 -10.94 1.60
C CYS A 392 -31.18 -10.28 2.99
N ALA A 393 -30.07 -10.46 3.72
CA ALA A 393 -29.85 -9.78 5.01
C ALA A 393 -29.72 -8.26 4.84
N ARG A 394 -29.02 -7.81 3.78
CA ARG A 394 -28.95 -6.38 3.43
C ARG A 394 -30.32 -5.80 3.06
N LEU A 395 -31.21 -6.61 2.49
CA LEU A 395 -32.57 -6.18 2.16
C LEU A 395 -33.43 -5.95 3.41
N ILE A 396 -33.19 -6.71 4.50
CA ILE A 396 -33.82 -6.47 5.81
C ILE A 396 -33.34 -5.12 6.38
N GLU A 397 -32.05 -4.84 6.29
CA GLU A 397 -31.45 -3.58 6.79
C GLU A 397 -31.84 -2.36 5.95
N ASN A 398 -32.02 -2.53 4.63
CA ASN A 398 -32.35 -1.46 3.69
C ASN A 398 -33.42 -1.89 2.66
N PRO A 399 -34.71 -1.63 2.92
CA PRO A 399 -35.80 -2.07 2.07
C PRO A 399 -35.93 -1.30 0.74
N ALA A 400 -35.15 -0.22 0.53
CA ALA A 400 -35.24 0.64 -0.66
C ALA A 400 -34.87 -0.04 -2.00
N GLY A 401 -34.38 -1.29 -1.97
CA GLY A 401 -34.01 -2.08 -3.14
C GLY A 401 -34.87 -3.31 -3.41
N ARG A 402 -36.03 -3.47 -2.76
CA ARG A 402 -36.86 -4.70 -2.82
C ARG A 402 -37.24 -5.11 -4.24
N ASP A 403 -37.64 -4.15 -5.07
CA ASP A 403 -38.13 -4.43 -6.43
C ASP A 403 -37.02 -4.87 -7.40
N GLN A 404 -35.78 -4.48 -7.12
CA GLN A 404 -34.61 -4.80 -7.97
C GLN A 404 -33.83 -6.02 -7.45
N ALA A 405 -34.02 -6.41 -6.18
CA ALA A 405 -33.27 -7.47 -5.54
C ALA A 405 -33.61 -8.86 -6.08
N MET A 406 -34.89 -9.17 -6.35
CA MET A 406 -35.29 -10.50 -6.85
C MET A 406 -34.76 -10.78 -8.27
N PRO A 407 -34.93 -9.88 -9.27
CA PRO A 407 -34.33 -10.07 -10.60
C PRO A 407 -32.80 -10.21 -10.55
N PHE A 408 -32.14 -9.43 -9.70
CA PHE A 408 -30.69 -9.51 -9.53
C PHE A 408 -30.25 -10.88 -8.97
N LEU A 409 -30.92 -11.39 -7.93
CA LEU A 409 -30.57 -12.67 -7.33
C LEU A 409 -30.85 -13.86 -8.27
N MET A 410 -31.90 -13.78 -9.08
CA MET A 410 -32.19 -14.79 -10.10
C MET A 410 -31.14 -14.81 -11.22
N ASP A 411 -30.65 -13.63 -11.64
CA ASP A 411 -29.53 -13.52 -12.57
C ASP A 411 -28.23 -14.11 -11.97
N GLN A 412 -27.98 -13.91 -10.66
CA GLN A 412 -26.85 -14.54 -9.98
C GLN A 412 -26.96 -16.07 -9.96
N ALA A 413 -28.16 -16.64 -9.78
CA ALA A 413 -28.38 -18.09 -9.83
C ALA A 413 -28.03 -18.69 -11.21
N ARG A 414 -28.38 -18.00 -12.29
CA ARG A 414 -28.08 -18.41 -13.67
C ARG A 414 -26.60 -18.31 -13.99
N LYS A 415 -25.95 -17.20 -13.58
CA LYS A 415 -24.50 -17.00 -13.70
C LYS A 415 -23.70 -18.03 -12.91
N TRP A 416 -24.19 -18.42 -11.73
CA TRP A 416 -23.57 -19.47 -10.91
C TRP A 416 -23.50 -20.82 -11.64
N MET A 417 -24.50 -21.12 -12.47
CA MET A 417 -24.55 -22.33 -13.31
C MET A 417 -23.75 -22.22 -14.61
N GLY A 418 -23.15 -21.06 -14.91
CA GLY A 418 -22.47 -20.82 -16.19
C GLY A 418 -23.43 -20.69 -17.38
N VAL A 419 -24.71 -20.43 -17.11
CA VAL A 419 -25.75 -20.22 -18.13
C VAL A 419 -25.90 -18.72 -18.31
N ALA A 420 -25.20 -18.16 -19.31
CA ALA A 420 -25.27 -16.75 -19.69
C ALA A 420 -26.03 -16.59 -20.99
#